data_AF-A0A315XY73-F1
#
_entry.id   AF-A0A315XY73-F1
#
_cell.length_a   1.000
_cell.length_b   1.000
_cell.length_c   1.000
_cell.angle_alpha   90.00
_cell.angle_beta   90.00
_cell.angle_gamma   90.00
#
_symmetry.space_group_name_H-M   'P 1'
#
loop_
_entity.id
_entity.type
_entity.pdbx_description
1 polymer ?
#
loop_
_entity_poly.entity_id
_entity_poly.type
_entity_poly.pdbx_seq_one_letter_code
_entity_poly.pdbx_strand_id
1 'polypeptide(L)'
;MIKKMIAAMSAAAIMCSCAAYSSGAYRIPDAFAAEQSPEQSETCGVMVSIVAPNYTLPDGITAKIVEVRGEERTVLEEWDPKTVSVKEIKGLEYSDDVSYKLTTEGLPEDYCLPAETDIVLKEKGYTDKIVLCGYAITDYPGFLIRYDTGKELHFNISYVLSKSSYSTITDARDTDIIKDYCIVDDNGFRYLNSLPDKSDELFSTYTEDEFIVPDGHYTAKVELADGYRFLKKYSDSARTINKQKNIPLDYFSSDLSEGISFNVEHGYPDKALDFFIESEPTEENSCSADISVVDAETGEPINGCTVELDMHAPPLFGKMRWVTADDKPMKLDALYNLNETYNFRIINSPMCYEPSGETSFRFEAYGEHADAVIKLKRIMTDEEAAAIEQVVLPDEDPVPTDSEHCAVTVGVFDQRTKGTVLPTTVHLVEYIDGDRANRQELASWEASEEPVKTITDIEYHEGSKYYITFNNDDLFSGNYVNEGRKILYFRKGGDTDKIAVPMYNQGNADNLDASCIFYESTTGHDVSYSIDSFNSNEDILESSGVYDDKGYRYSFTQRFFTDNIGAGNLPDGEYTLKCVPAENYRFIPNSSQCLAIRMITKK
;
A
#
# COMPACT_ATOMS: atom_id res chain seq x y z
N MET A 1 -29.80 6.47 -37.19
CA MET A 1 -30.53 5.33 -36.61
C MET A 1 -29.66 4.06 -36.58
N ILE A 2 -28.39 4.16 -36.13
CA ILE A 2 -27.49 3.02 -35.86
C ILE A 2 -26.54 3.48 -34.75
N LYS A 3 -26.99 3.47 -33.49
CA LYS A 3 -26.17 3.64 -32.27
C LYS A 3 -26.76 2.93 -31.04
N LYS A 4 -27.79 2.09 -31.22
CA LYS A 4 -28.47 1.35 -30.13
C LYS A 4 -28.36 -0.19 -30.24
N MET A 5 -27.42 -0.71 -31.02
CA MET A 5 -27.34 -2.17 -31.29
C MET A 5 -26.03 -2.86 -30.88
N ILE A 6 -25.08 -2.18 -30.21
CA ILE A 6 -23.82 -2.81 -29.77
C ILE A 6 -23.78 -3.07 -28.26
N ALA A 7 -24.64 -2.44 -27.45
CA ALA A 7 -24.73 -2.70 -26.00
C ALA A 7 -25.46 -4.00 -25.63
N ALA A 8 -26.06 -4.71 -26.61
CA ALA A 8 -26.88 -5.90 -26.37
C ALA A 8 -26.15 -7.24 -26.62
N MET A 9 -24.84 -7.22 -26.88
CA MET A 9 -24.07 -8.44 -27.22
C MET A 9 -22.97 -8.84 -26.22
N SER A 10 -22.78 -8.10 -25.12
CA SER A 10 -21.80 -8.47 -24.08
C SER A 10 -22.42 -9.22 -22.89
N ALA A 11 -23.73 -9.46 -22.90
CA ALA A 11 -24.46 -10.10 -21.79
C ALA A 11 -24.76 -11.60 -22.01
N ALA A 12 -24.14 -12.27 -23.00
CA ALA A 12 -24.45 -13.66 -23.34
C ALA A 12 -23.20 -14.50 -23.68
N ALA A 13 -22.23 -14.52 -22.78
CA ALA A 13 -21.24 -15.57 -22.58
C ALA A 13 -20.49 -15.15 -21.31
N ILE A 14 -20.86 -15.61 -20.11
CA ILE A 14 -20.44 -16.90 -19.55
C ILE A 14 -21.52 -17.30 -18.52
N MET A 15 -22.36 -18.27 -18.88
CA MET A 15 -23.02 -19.15 -17.91
C MET A 15 -22.39 -20.53 -18.10
N CYS A 16 -21.65 -21.04 -17.11
CA CYS A 16 -21.87 -22.35 -16.50
C CYS A 16 -20.72 -22.79 -15.60
N SER A 17 -21.11 -23.46 -14.51
CA SER A 17 -20.32 -24.06 -13.42
C SER A 17 -19.70 -23.02 -12.46
N CYS A 18 -20.05 -22.91 -11.18
CA CYS A 18 -20.44 -23.95 -10.23
C CYS A 18 -21.38 -23.42 -9.11
N ALA A 19 -22.39 -24.26 -8.79
CA ALA A 19 -22.99 -24.49 -7.48
C ALA A 19 -23.62 -23.32 -6.67
N ALA A 20 -24.93 -23.17 -6.88
CA ALA A 20 -25.99 -22.93 -5.89
C ALA A 20 -25.57 -22.58 -4.44
N TYR A 21 -25.50 -21.28 -4.16
CA TYR A 21 -26.06 -20.71 -2.93
C TYR A 21 -26.97 -19.55 -3.36
N SER A 22 -28.21 -19.58 -2.88
CA SER A 22 -29.26 -18.64 -3.23
C SER A 22 -28.92 -17.23 -2.74
N SER A 23 -28.32 -16.41 -3.60
CA SER A 23 -28.21 -14.97 -3.42
C SER A 23 -29.56 -14.32 -3.71
N GLY A 24 -30.30 -14.00 -2.65
CA GLY A 24 -31.34 -13.00 -2.75
C GLY A 24 -30.67 -11.65 -2.99
N ALA A 25 -30.49 -11.28 -4.25
CA ALA A 25 -30.09 -9.93 -4.62
C ALA A 25 -31.13 -8.95 -4.07
N TYR A 26 -30.87 -8.35 -2.92
CA TYR A 26 -31.67 -7.26 -2.38
C TYR A 26 -31.37 -6.02 -3.23
N ARG A 27 -32.09 -5.89 -4.35
CA ARG A 27 -32.20 -4.59 -5.00
C ARG A 27 -33.05 -3.74 -4.07
N ILE A 28 -32.46 -2.68 -3.50
CA ILE A 28 -33.25 -1.53 -3.05
C ILE A 28 -34.11 -1.14 -4.26
N PRO A 29 -35.45 -1.25 -4.19
CA PRO A 29 -36.29 -0.94 -5.34
C PRO A 29 -36.04 0.50 -5.77
N ASP A 30 -35.49 0.65 -6.98
CA ASP A 30 -35.50 1.82 -7.85
C ASP A 30 -35.51 3.23 -7.20
N ALA A 31 -34.39 3.93 -7.40
CA ALA A 31 -34.28 5.38 -7.57
C ALA A 31 -34.63 6.27 -6.37
N PHE A 32 -33.61 6.62 -5.56
CA PHE A 32 -33.62 7.83 -4.74
C PHE A 32 -33.44 9.09 -5.62
N ALA A 33 -34.43 9.39 -6.45
CA ALA A 33 -34.59 10.72 -7.01
C ALA A 33 -35.58 11.48 -6.13
N ALA A 34 -35.08 12.06 -5.04
CA ALA A 34 -35.83 13.13 -4.39
C ALA A 34 -35.71 14.36 -5.31
N GLU A 35 -36.76 14.67 -6.07
CA GLU A 35 -36.90 15.97 -6.73
C GLU A 35 -36.83 17.07 -5.66
N GLN A 36 -35.69 17.76 -5.58
CA GLN A 36 -35.59 19.01 -4.82
C GLN A 36 -36.27 20.13 -5.62
N SER A 37 -37.51 20.44 -5.27
CA SER A 37 -38.03 21.81 -5.43
C SER A 37 -37.54 22.64 -4.24
N PRO A 38 -36.80 23.73 -4.43
CA PRO A 38 -36.37 24.60 -3.35
C PRO A 38 -37.54 25.49 -2.91
N GLU A 39 -38.51 24.92 -2.20
CA GLU A 39 -39.30 25.72 -1.27
C GLU A 39 -38.47 25.84 0.01
N GLN A 40 -38.11 27.07 0.37
CA GLN A 40 -37.45 27.40 1.64
C GLN A 40 -38.40 27.02 2.79
N SER A 41 -38.31 25.78 3.27
CA SER A 41 -38.98 25.33 4.49
C SER A 41 -38.27 25.96 5.69
N GLU A 42 -38.99 26.74 6.51
CA GLU A 42 -38.45 27.28 7.77
C GLU A 42 -38.25 26.19 8.85
N THR A 43 -38.77 24.98 8.62
CA THR A 43 -38.75 23.86 9.57
C THR A 43 -37.89 22.70 9.07
N CYS A 44 -37.25 21.98 10.00
CA CYS A 44 -36.38 20.85 9.71
C CYS A 44 -37.16 19.53 9.54
N GLY A 45 -36.46 18.47 9.16
CA GLY A 45 -37.03 17.13 9.01
C GLY A 45 -36.03 16.00 9.24
N VAL A 46 -36.54 14.78 9.16
CA VAL A 46 -35.74 13.56 9.19
C VAL A 46 -36.34 12.52 8.25
N MET A 47 -35.48 11.79 7.53
CA MET A 47 -35.81 10.61 6.76
C MET A 47 -35.09 9.41 7.35
N VAL A 48 -35.83 8.38 7.74
CA VAL A 48 -35.27 7.18 8.37
C VAL A 48 -35.61 5.95 7.55
N SER A 49 -34.60 5.13 7.28
CA SER A 49 -34.73 3.76 6.80
C SER A 49 -34.11 2.82 7.83
N ILE A 50 -34.74 1.67 8.05
CA ILE A 50 -34.18 0.60 8.88
C ILE A 50 -34.09 -0.63 7.98
N VAL A 51 -32.89 -1.20 7.87
CA VAL A 51 -32.61 -2.31 6.96
C VAL A 51 -31.89 -3.44 7.67
N ALA A 52 -32.04 -4.64 7.13
CA ALA A 52 -31.24 -5.81 7.50
C ALA A 52 -30.45 -6.24 6.26
N PRO A 53 -29.17 -5.83 6.11
CA PRO A 53 -28.38 -6.25 4.96
C PRO A 53 -28.35 -7.77 4.85
N ASN A 54 -28.67 -8.31 3.67
CA ASN A 54 -28.76 -9.75 3.37
C ASN A 54 -29.90 -10.56 4.04
N TYR A 55 -30.78 -9.93 4.84
CA TYR A 55 -31.87 -10.63 5.54
C TYR A 55 -33.19 -9.84 5.56
N THR A 56 -34.22 -10.42 6.17
CA THR A 56 -35.48 -9.73 6.46
C THR A 56 -35.45 -9.21 7.89
N LEU A 57 -36.01 -8.02 8.13
CA LEU A 57 -36.17 -7.51 9.49
C LEU A 57 -37.00 -8.49 10.36
N PRO A 58 -36.57 -8.74 11.61
CA PRO A 58 -37.34 -9.49 12.58
C PRO A 58 -38.75 -8.91 12.80
N ASP A 59 -39.69 -9.77 13.19
CA ASP A 59 -41.02 -9.33 13.60
C ASP A 59 -40.96 -8.66 14.99
N GLY A 60 -41.84 -7.68 15.23
CA GLY A 60 -42.01 -7.07 16.55
C GLY A 60 -41.12 -5.86 16.83
N ILE A 61 -40.24 -5.48 15.89
CA ILE A 61 -39.46 -4.24 15.99
C ILE A 61 -40.40 -3.04 15.86
N THR A 62 -40.26 -2.06 16.75
CA THR A 62 -40.97 -0.78 16.69
C THR A 62 -39.96 0.36 16.68
N ALA A 63 -40.13 1.32 15.78
CA ALA A 63 -39.29 2.52 15.70
C ALA A 63 -40.10 3.76 16.09
N LYS A 64 -39.47 4.69 16.83
CA LYS A 64 -40.12 5.94 17.28
C LYS A 64 -39.20 7.13 17.09
N ILE A 65 -39.77 8.26 16.69
CA ILE A 65 -39.11 9.56 16.83
C ILE A 65 -39.57 10.21 18.13
N VAL A 66 -38.61 10.59 18.96
CA VAL A 66 -38.82 11.15 20.30
C VAL A 66 -38.21 12.54 20.34
N GLU A 67 -39.03 13.54 20.64
CA GLU A 67 -38.57 14.89 21.02
C GLU A 67 -38.10 14.86 22.48
N VAL A 68 -36.96 15.47 22.76
CA VAL A 68 -36.37 15.57 24.11
C VAL A 68 -36.17 17.05 24.46
N ARG A 69 -36.83 17.50 25.53
CA ARG A 69 -36.70 18.85 26.10
C ARG A 69 -36.28 18.74 27.57
N GLY A 70 -35.00 18.91 27.84
CA GLY A 70 -34.43 18.60 29.15
C GLY A 70 -34.64 17.13 29.51
N GLU A 71 -35.39 16.84 30.58
CA GLU A 71 -35.74 15.46 30.99
C GLU A 71 -37.04 14.95 30.35
N GLU A 72 -37.84 15.83 29.72
CA GLU A 72 -39.10 15.45 29.11
C GLU A 72 -38.89 14.77 27.75
N ARG A 73 -39.55 13.63 27.55
CA ARG A 73 -39.48 12.84 26.30
C ARG A 73 -40.88 12.66 25.73
N THR A 74 -41.10 13.15 24.52
CA THR A 74 -42.40 13.09 23.83
C THR A 74 -42.28 12.30 22.53
N VAL A 75 -43.05 11.24 22.38
CA VAL A 75 -43.11 10.47 21.12
C VAL A 75 -43.89 11.28 20.10
N LEU A 76 -43.23 11.63 19.00
CA LEU A 76 -43.84 12.34 17.88
C LEU A 76 -44.52 11.38 16.90
N GLU A 77 -43.89 10.22 16.68
CA GLU A 77 -44.33 9.24 15.69
C GLU A 77 -43.80 7.85 16.06
N GLU A 78 -44.56 6.80 15.73
CA GLU A 78 -44.24 5.39 15.98
C GLU A 78 -44.64 4.55 14.76
N TRP A 79 -43.79 3.61 14.33
CA TRP A 79 -44.10 2.72 13.21
C TRP A 79 -43.38 1.36 13.28
N ASP A 80 -43.89 0.41 12.51
CA ASP A 80 -43.24 -0.87 12.24
C ASP A 80 -42.34 -0.76 10.99
N PRO A 81 -41.00 -0.81 11.12
CA PRO A 81 -40.06 -0.65 10.02
C PRO A 81 -40.14 -1.78 8.97
N LYS A 82 -40.74 -2.93 9.30
CA LYS A 82 -40.97 -4.01 8.34
C LYS A 82 -42.07 -3.66 7.33
N THR A 83 -43.01 -2.79 7.71
CA THR A 83 -44.12 -2.37 6.86
C THR A 83 -43.91 -1.01 6.19
N VAL A 84 -43.05 -0.17 6.77
CA VAL A 84 -42.69 1.15 6.24
C VAL A 84 -41.19 1.21 6.01
N SER A 85 -40.77 1.12 4.76
CA SER A 85 -39.35 1.07 4.38
C SER A 85 -38.61 2.39 4.61
N VAL A 86 -39.28 3.53 4.41
CA VAL A 86 -38.74 4.86 4.68
C VAL A 86 -39.81 5.70 5.36
N LYS A 87 -39.44 6.31 6.50
CA LYS A 87 -40.29 7.21 7.25
C LYS A 87 -39.74 8.64 7.14
N GLU A 88 -40.55 9.55 6.64
CA GLU A 88 -40.23 10.99 6.58
C GLU A 88 -41.07 11.75 7.61
N ILE A 89 -40.43 12.58 8.41
CA ILE A 89 -41.06 13.52 9.35
C ILE A 89 -40.56 14.92 9.04
N LYS A 90 -41.49 15.88 8.98
CA LYS A 90 -41.24 17.29 8.70
C LYS A 90 -41.73 18.13 9.86
N GLY A 91 -41.33 19.40 9.91
CA GLY A 91 -41.83 20.34 10.91
C GLY A 91 -41.05 20.29 12.22
N LEU A 92 -39.85 19.70 12.23
CA LEU A 92 -39.00 19.66 13.41
C LEU A 92 -38.46 21.06 13.73
N GLU A 93 -38.54 21.44 15.00
CA GLU A 93 -37.98 22.69 15.51
C GLU A 93 -36.44 22.60 15.55
N TYR A 94 -35.77 23.64 15.05
CA TYR A 94 -34.33 23.83 15.19
C TYR A 94 -34.04 24.79 16.35
N SER A 95 -33.61 24.25 17.49
CA SER A 95 -33.34 25.00 18.73
C SER A 95 -32.37 24.24 19.63
N ASP A 96 -31.55 24.95 20.40
CA ASP A 96 -30.63 24.36 21.39
C ASP A 96 -31.38 23.72 22.58
N ASP A 97 -32.64 24.10 22.80
CA ASP A 97 -33.48 23.59 23.88
C ASP A 97 -34.17 22.24 23.55
N VAL A 98 -34.00 21.75 22.32
CA VAL A 98 -34.69 20.57 21.80
C VAL A 98 -33.72 19.66 21.07
N SER A 99 -33.78 18.36 21.36
CA SER A 99 -33.12 17.34 20.55
C SER A 99 -34.11 16.27 20.14
N TYR A 100 -33.79 15.51 19.09
CA TYR A 100 -34.63 14.42 18.63
C TYR A 100 -33.84 13.12 18.60
N LYS A 101 -34.48 12.04 19.02
CA LYS A 101 -33.93 10.70 19.07
C LYS A 101 -34.77 9.77 18.20
N LEU A 102 -34.10 8.94 17.40
CA LEU A 102 -34.68 7.73 16.85
C LEU A 102 -34.46 6.61 17.87
N THR A 103 -35.54 5.96 18.31
CA THR A 103 -35.47 4.83 19.25
C THR A 103 -36.04 3.58 18.61
N THR A 104 -35.45 2.43 18.91
CA THR A 104 -35.92 1.12 18.47
C THR A 104 -36.18 0.21 19.67
N GLU A 105 -37.30 -0.51 19.63
CA GLU A 105 -37.75 -1.40 20.70
C GLU A 105 -38.17 -2.76 20.12
N GLY A 106 -38.24 -3.80 20.97
CA GLY A 106 -38.70 -5.13 20.56
C GLY A 106 -37.66 -5.95 19.79
N LEU A 107 -36.37 -5.64 19.95
CA LEU A 107 -35.28 -6.38 19.32
C LEU A 107 -35.16 -7.81 19.90
N PRO A 108 -35.03 -8.85 19.07
CA PRO A 108 -34.62 -10.18 19.52
C PRO A 108 -33.27 -10.17 20.24
N GLU A 109 -33.03 -11.13 21.14
CA GLU A 109 -31.81 -11.24 21.95
C GLU A 109 -30.53 -11.39 21.09
N ASP A 110 -30.65 -11.97 19.90
CA ASP A 110 -29.57 -12.27 18.96
C ASP A 110 -29.50 -11.30 17.78
N TYR A 111 -30.18 -10.14 17.86
CA TYR A 111 -30.23 -9.14 16.80
C TYR A 111 -29.68 -7.79 17.26
N CYS A 112 -28.69 -7.27 16.53
CA CYS A 112 -28.07 -5.98 16.80
C CYS A 112 -28.74 -4.89 15.96
N LEU A 113 -29.22 -3.83 16.62
CA LEU A 113 -29.67 -2.58 16.02
C LEU A 113 -29.55 -1.47 17.07
N PRO A 114 -29.20 -0.21 16.69
CA PRO A 114 -29.13 0.87 17.66
C PRO A 114 -30.46 1.08 18.39
N ALA A 115 -30.46 0.90 19.72
CA ALA A 115 -31.64 1.13 20.55
C ALA A 115 -32.03 2.62 20.57
N GLU A 116 -31.03 3.50 20.47
CA GLU A 116 -31.21 4.95 20.40
C GLU A 116 -30.18 5.56 19.45
N THR A 117 -30.57 6.59 18.71
CA THR A 117 -29.72 7.31 17.76
C THR A 117 -30.12 8.78 17.74
N ASP A 118 -29.14 9.68 17.76
CA ASP A 118 -29.37 11.12 17.62
C ASP A 118 -29.79 11.48 16.19
N ILE A 119 -30.80 12.34 16.07
CA ILE A 119 -31.14 13.03 14.82
C ILE A 119 -30.39 14.35 14.81
N VAL A 120 -29.56 14.56 13.79
CA VAL A 120 -28.63 15.69 13.70
C VAL A 120 -29.22 16.75 12.77
N LEU A 121 -29.77 17.82 13.35
CA LEU A 121 -30.23 18.98 12.59
C LEU A 121 -29.10 20.01 12.54
N LYS A 122 -28.44 20.18 11.40
CA LYS A 122 -27.25 21.05 11.26
C LYS A 122 -27.57 22.53 11.07
N GLU A 123 -28.70 22.82 10.42
CA GLU A 123 -29.19 24.18 10.19
C GLU A 123 -30.70 24.22 10.00
N LYS A 124 -31.31 25.41 9.97
CA LYS A 124 -32.74 25.56 9.69
C LYS A 124 -33.09 25.04 8.31
N GLY A 125 -34.15 24.25 8.23
CA GLY A 125 -34.57 23.60 6.98
C GLY A 125 -33.79 22.32 6.64
N TYR A 126 -32.81 21.93 7.46
CA TYR A 126 -32.05 20.70 7.26
C TYR A 126 -32.93 19.45 7.43
N THR A 127 -32.70 18.45 6.58
CA THR A 127 -33.31 17.12 6.71
C THR A 127 -32.21 16.10 6.92
N ASP A 128 -32.17 15.51 8.11
CA ASP A 128 -31.25 14.41 8.39
C ASP A 128 -31.73 13.14 7.69
N LYS A 129 -30.82 12.38 7.11
CA LYS A 129 -31.12 11.18 6.32
C LYS A 129 -30.36 10.02 6.92
N ILE A 130 -31.07 9.09 7.55
CA ILE A 130 -30.50 8.03 8.38
C ILE A 130 -30.88 6.66 7.82
N VAL A 131 -29.90 5.76 7.76
CA VAL A 131 -30.12 4.32 7.56
C VAL A 131 -29.56 3.57 8.77
N LEU A 132 -30.44 2.93 9.55
CA LEU A 132 -29.98 1.99 10.57
C LEU A 132 -29.83 0.60 9.94
N CYS A 133 -28.64 0.02 10.02
CA CYS A 133 -28.40 -1.34 9.57
C CYS A 133 -28.37 -2.28 10.77
N GLY A 134 -29.35 -3.19 10.83
CA GLY A 134 -29.38 -4.27 11.80
C GLY A 134 -28.89 -5.59 11.23
N TYR A 135 -28.42 -6.47 12.11
CA TYR A 135 -27.88 -7.77 11.73
C TYR A 135 -28.09 -8.80 12.85
N ALA A 136 -28.19 -10.08 12.47
CA ALA A 136 -28.21 -11.19 13.42
C ALA A 136 -26.78 -11.58 13.79
N ILE A 137 -26.50 -11.76 15.09
CA ILE A 137 -25.17 -12.13 15.62
C ILE A 137 -24.71 -13.48 15.03
N THR A 138 -25.64 -14.41 14.79
CA THR A 138 -25.34 -15.76 14.28
C THR A 138 -24.81 -15.78 12.85
N ASP A 139 -25.16 -14.77 12.06
CA ASP A 139 -24.89 -14.74 10.61
C ASP A 139 -23.63 -13.96 10.26
N TYR A 140 -23.12 -13.16 11.20
CA TYR A 140 -21.83 -12.50 11.13
C TYR A 140 -20.92 -13.00 12.26
N PRO A 141 -20.52 -14.28 12.32
CA PRO A 141 -19.72 -14.81 13.44
C PRO A 141 -18.26 -14.33 13.50
N GLY A 142 -17.77 -13.54 12.53
CA GLY A 142 -16.45 -12.90 12.60
C GLY A 142 -16.30 -11.95 13.80
N PHE A 143 -17.43 -11.37 14.19
CA PHE A 143 -17.70 -10.68 15.45
C PHE A 143 -17.32 -11.55 16.69
N LEU A 144 -17.50 -12.88 16.65
CA LEU A 144 -17.29 -13.78 17.81
C LEU A 144 -15.87 -14.35 17.94
N ILE A 145 -15.04 -14.33 16.89
CA ILE A 145 -13.67 -14.89 16.93
C ILE A 145 -12.75 -14.04 16.04
N ARG A 146 -11.73 -13.41 16.64
CA ARG A 146 -10.66 -12.67 15.95
C ARG A 146 -9.89 -13.58 14.98
N TYR A 147 -10.43 -13.74 13.79
CA TYR A 147 -9.63 -13.96 12.60
C TYR A 147 -9.76 -12.68 11.79
N ASP A 148 -8.72 -11.86 11.84
CA ASP A 148 -8.55 -10.73 10.93
C ASP A 148 -8.48 -11.32 9.51
N THR A 149 -9.63 -11.50 8.88
CA THR A 149 -9.75 -12.17 7.58
C THR A 149 -9.56 -11.18 6.42
N GLY A 150 -9.37 -9.89 6.72
CA GLY A 150 -9.24 -8.81 5.73
C GLY A 150 -10.51 -8.61 4.88
N LYS A 151 -11.67 -9.01 5.41
CA LYS A 151 -12.93 -9.16 4.68
C LYS A 151 -14.12 -8.47 5.37
N GLU A 152 -13.93 -7.79 6.49
CA GLU A 152 -15.02 -7.04 7.10
C GLU A 152 -14.82 -5.56 6.77
N LEU A 153 -15.91 -4.81 6.67
CA LEU A 153 -15.81 -3.38 6.45
C LEU A 153 -15.31 -2.75 7.74
N HIS A 154 -14.00 -2.53 7.80
CA HIS A 154 -13.34 -1.85 8.90
C HIS A 154 -13.28 -0.36 8.60
N PHE A 155 -13.93 0.44 9.45
CA PHE A 155 -13.84 1.89 9.40
C PHE A 155 -12.94 2.36 10.54
N ASN A 156 -11.62 2.25 10.35
CA ASN A 156 -10.63 2.56 11.38
C ASN A 156 -10.34 4.05 11.42
N ILE A 157 -10.33 4.62 12.63
CA ILE A 157 -9.91 6.00 12.84
C ILE A 157 -8.86 6.01 13.96
N SER A 158 -7.64 6.37 13.60
CA SER A 158 -6.47 6.25 14.47
C SER A 158 -5.83 7.60 14.72
N TYR A 159 -5.54 7.87 15.99
CA TYR A 159 -4.75 9.02 16.42
C TYR A 159 -3.29 8.59 16.56
N VAL A 160 -2.40 9.36 15.95
CA VAL A 160 -0.96 9.11 15.95
C VAL A 160 -0.28 10.16 16.79
N LEU A 161 0.30 9.72 17.90
CA LEU A 161 1.12 10.56 18.76
C LEU A 161 2.58 10.24 18.51
N SER A 162 3.31 11.15 17.88
CA SER A 162 4.76 11.07 17.69
C SER A 162 5.44 12.12 18.58
N LYS A 163 6.32 11.67 19.48
CA LYS A 163 7.12 12.53 20.36
C LYS A 163 8.58 12.05 20.37
N SER A 164 9.49 12.94 20.75
CA SER A 164 10.93 12.67 20.86
C SER A 164 11.34 11.43 21.67
N SER A 165 10.46 10.89 22.53
CA SER A 165 10.77 9.73 23.38
C SER A 165 9.93 8.49 23.09
N TYR A 166 8.83 8.61 22.33
CA TYR A 166 7.97 7.49 21.97
C TYR A 166 6.99 7.87 20.86
N SER A 167 6.48 6.84 20.19
CA SER A 167 5.35 6.97 19.27
C SER A 167 4.28 5.93 19.60
N THR A 168 3.01 6.32 19.52
CA THR A 168 1.88 5.42 19.75
C THR A 168 0.76 5.69 18.74
N ILE A 169 -0.01 4.64 18.45
CA ILE A 169 -1.20 4.68 17.61
C ILE A 169 -2.36 4.21 18.50
N THR A 170 -3.40 5.03 18.64
CA THR A 170 -4.57 4.73 19.46
C THR A 170 -5.85 4.96 18.67
N ASP A 171 -6.98 4.41 19.14
CA ASP A 171 -8.29 4.76 18.59
C ASP A 171 -8.55 6.27 18.79
N ALA A 172 -9.10 6.92 17.76
CA ALA A 172 -9.39 8.35 17.74
C ALA A 172 -10.87 8.68 17.94
N ARG A 173 -11.76 7.70 18.18
CA ARG A 173 -13.22 7.92 18.39
C ARG A 173 -13.59 8.75 19.63
N ASP A 174 -12.60 9.28 20.35
CA ASP A 174 -12.81 10.31 21.37
C ASP A 174 -13.42 11.57 20.75
N THR A 175 -14.51 12.06 21.34
CA THR A 175 -15.19 13.30 20.89
C THR A 175 -14.30 14.54 20.99
N ASP A 176 -13.22 14.47 21.77
CA ASP A 176 -12.22 15.54 21.85
C ASP A 176 -11.32 15.62 20.59
N ILE A 177 -11.28 14.57 19.76
CA ILE A 177 -10.47 14.47 18.53
C ILE A 177 -11.35 14.52 17.28
N ILE A 178 -12.53 13.90 17.33
CA ILE A 178 -13.47 13.79 16.20
C ILE A 178 -14.79 14.47 16.54
N LYS A 179 -15.25 15.37 15.67
CA LYS A 179 -16.59 16.00 15.77
C LYS A 179 -17.68 15.06 15.27
N ASP A 180 -17.44 14.41 14.14
CA ASP A 180 -18.40 13.52 13.48
C ASP A 180 -17.66 12.47 12.65
N TYR A 181 -18.23 11.29 12.48
CA TYR A 181 -17.74 10.29 11.54
C TYR A 181 -18.92 9.44 11.06
N CYS A 182 -18.97 9.19 9.75
CA CYS A 182 -20.08 8.45 9.17
C CYS A 182 -19.71 7.82 7.83
N ILE A 183 -20.50 6.83 7.43
CA ILE A 183 -20.53 6.32 6.06
C ILE A 183 -21.78 6.87 5.41
N VAL A 184 -21.65 7.53 4.26
CA VAL A 184 -22.76 8.11 3.50
C VAL A 184 -22.88 7.51 2.11
N ASP A 185 -24.11 7.39 1.61
CA ASP A 185 -24.35 7.08 0.19
C ASP A 185 -24.42 8.34 -0.68
N ASP A 186 -24.54 8.14 -2.00
CA ASP A 186 -24.66 9.21 -3.01
C ASP A 186 -25.86 10.14 -2.80
N ASN A 187 -26.87 9.71 -2.04
CA ASN A 187 -28.07 10.49 -1.75
C ASN A 187 -27.96 11.25 -0.42
N GLY A 188 -26.83 11.09 0.28
CA GLY A 188 -26.53 11.72 1.55
C GLY A 188 -27.17 11.03 2.75
N PHE A 189 -27.60 9.77 2.65
CA PHE A 189 -28.00 9.00 3.82
C PHE A 189 -26.76 8.56 4.60
N ARG A 190 -26.71 8.84 5.90
CA ARG A 190 -25.69 8.31 6.81
C ARG A 190 -26.13 6.97 7.38
N TYR A 191 -25.23 6.01 7.30
CA TYR A 191 -25.43 4.64 7.77
C TYR A 191 -24.93 4.53 9.20
N LEU A 192 -25.65 3.77 10.04
CA LEU A 192 -25.34 3.57 11.45
C LEU A 192 -25.62 2.13 11.87
N ASN A 193 -24.74 1.59 12.71
CA ASN A 193 -24.82 0.23 13.22
C ASN A 193 -24.69 0.25 14.75
N SER A 194 -25.16 -0.81 15.42
CA SER A 194 -24.85 -1.04 16.83
C SER A 194 -23.85 -2.18 16.94
N LEU A 195 -22.94 -2.07 17.90
CA LEU A 195 -22.17 -3.21 18.37
C LEU A 195 -22.95 -3.92 19.49
N PRO A 196 -22.72 -5.22 19.72
CA PRO A 196 -23.26 -5.90 20.89
C PRO A 196 -22.73 -5.25 22.18
N ASP A 197 -23.54 -5.22 23.24
CA ASP A 197 -23.16 -4.65 24.54
C ASP A 197 -21.94 -5.40 25.13
N LYS A 198 -20.85 -4.67 25.39
CA LYS A 198 -19.55 -5.21 25.87
C LYS A 198 -19.60 -5.78 27.30
N SER A 199 -20.73 -5.65 28.00
CA SER A 199 -20.87 -6.06 29.41
C SER A 199 -20.90 -7.58 29.63
N ASP A 200 -21.02 -8.37 28.57
CA ASP A 200 -21.00 -9.83 28.62
C ASP A 200 -19.57 -10.34 28.31
N GLU A 201 -18.95 -11.11 29.23
CA GLU A 201 -17.51 -11.50 29.16
C GLU A 201 -17.16 -12.31 27.89
N LEU A 202 -18.15 -12.91 27.23
CA LEU A 202 -18.02 -13.56 25.92
C LEU A 202 -17.75 -12.57 24.77
N PHE A 203 -18.04 -11.28 25.00
CA PHE A 203 -18.09 -10.21 24.01
C PHE A 203 -17.02 -9.13 24.29
N SER A 204 -16.00 -9.40 25.12
CA SER A 204 -14.96 -8.40 25.41
C SER A 204 -13.93 -8.19 24.29
N THR A 205 -14.05 -8.91 23.16
CA THR A 205 -13.05 -8.91 22.08
C THR A 205 -13.41 -8.08 20.84
N TYR A 206 -14.63 -7.53 20.77
CA TYR A 206 -15.10 -6.65 19.70
C TYR A 206 -14.23 -5.41 19.57
N THR A 207 -13.80 -5.14 18.34
CA THR A 207 -13.22 -3.85 17.97
C THR A 207 -14.35 -2.93 17.50
N GLU A 208 -14.30 -1.64 17.86
CA GLU A 208 -15.31 -0.64 17.48
C GLU A 208 -15.31 -0.32 15.97
N ASP A 209 -14.56 -1.09 15.21
CA ASP A 209 -14.19 -0.87 13.82
C ASP A 209 -15.10 -1.58 12.81
N GLU A 210 -15.92 -2.54 13.26
CA GLU A 210 -16.71 -3.40 12.39
C GLU A 210 -18.04 -2.74 11.99
N PHE A 211 -18.30 -2.69 10.69
CA PHE A 211 -19.45 -2.00 10.12
C PHE A 211 -20.10 -2.83 9.01
N ILE A 212 -21.41 -2.68 8.80
CA ILE A 212 -22.19 -3.45 7.82
C ILE A 212 -23.09 -2.50 7.05
N VAL A 213 -22.96 -2.49 5.73
CA VAL A 213 -23.84 -1.77 4.82
C VAL A 213 -24.29 -2.69 3.68
N PRO A 214 -25.41 -2.38 2.99
CA PRO A 214 -25.79 -3.06 1.76
C PRO A 214 -24.71 -2.96 0.66
N ASP A 215 -24.85 -3.77 -0.39
CA ASP A 215 -24.05 -3.59 -1.60
C ASP A 215 -24.38 -2.24 -2.26
N GLY A 216 -23.37 -1.46 -2.61
CA GLY A 216 -23.55 -0.10 -3.08
C GLY A 216 -22.27 0.73 -3.14
N HIS A 217 -22.42 2.00 -3.51
CA HIS A 217 -21.35 2.99 -3.50
C HIS A 217 -21.51 3.93 -2.30
N TYR A 218 -20.40 4.19 -1.62
CA TYR A 218 -20.38 4.91 -0.35
C TYR A 218 -19.16 5.82 -0.24
N THR A 219 -19.22 6.78 0.67
CA THR A 219 -18.08 7.57 1.12
C THR A 219 -17.99 7.53 2.64
N ALA A 220 -16.85 7.09 3.18
CA ALA A 220 -16.53 7.19 4.60
C ALA A 220 -15.99 8.60 4.89
N LYS A 221 -16.54 9.28 5.90
CA LYS A 221 -16.22 10.66 6.25
C LYS A 221 -15.84 10.76 7.71
N VAL A 222 -14.82 11.57 8.00
CA VAL A 222 -14.41 11.95 9.35
C VAL A 222 -14.29 13.46 9.41
N GLU A 223 -14.97 14.09 10.35
CA GLU A 223 -14.87 15.51 10.66
C GLU A 223 -14.05 15.69 11.94
N LEU A 224 -12.94 16.40 11.83
CA LEU A 224 -11.98 16.55 12.92
C LEU A 224 -12.36 17.71 13.86
N ALA A 225 -12.06 17.54 15.14
CA ALA A 225 -12.09 18.64 16.11
C ALA A 225 -11.06 19.72 15.77
N ASP A 226 -11.29 20.93 16.28
CA ASP A 226 -10.35 22.04 16.07
C ASP A 226 -8.98 21.69 16.70
N GLY A 227 -7.89 22.00 16.00
CA GLY A 227 -6.54 21.66 16.45
C GLY A 227 -6.09 20.23 16.11
N TYR A 228 -6.80 19.54 15.22
CA TYR A 228 -6.40 18.24 14.66
C TYR A 228 -6.43 18.28 13.14
N ARG A 229 -5.63 17.41 12.51
CA ARG A 229 -5.56 17.26 11.05
C ARG A 229 -5.34 15.80 10.66
N PHE A 230 -5.67 15.47 9.41
CA PHE A 230 -5.21 14.21 8.81
C PHE A 230 -3.69 14.24 8.62
N LEU A 231 -3.05 13.10 8.82
CA LEU A 231 -1.60 12.95 8.66
C LEU A 231 -1.15 13.36 7.25
N LYS A 232 -0.08 14.13 7.18
CA LYS A 232 0.58 14.47 5.91
C LYS A 232 1.77 13.57 5.63
N LYS A 233 2.01 13.30 4.34
CA LYS A 233 3.08 12.44 3.80
C LYS A 233 4.46 12.60 4.44
N TYR A 234 4.90 13.83 4.72
CA TYR A 234 6.26 14.11 5.21
C TYR A 234 6.32 14.53 6.68
N SER A 235 5.34 14.14 7.49
CA SER A 235 5.33 14.31 8.95
C SER A 235 6.05 13.16 9.67
N ASP A 236 6.56 13.40 10.88
CA ASP A 236 7.11 12.34 11.75
C ASP A 236 6.06 11.25 12.09
N SER A 237 4.77 11.62 12.10
CA SER A 237 3.65 10.69 12.32
C SER A 237 3.43 9.76 11.13
N ALA A 238 3.50 10.25 9.89
CA ALA A 238 3.43 9.40 8.69
C ALA A 238 4.59 8.40 8.63
N ARG A 239 5.80 8.84 9.02
CA ARG A 239 6.95 7.95 9.20
C ARG A 239 6.69 6.84 10.20
N THR A 240 6.08 7.18 11.35
CA THR A 240 5.70 6.22 12.39
C THR A 240 4.72 5.17 11.85
N ILE A 241 3.70 5.60 11.10
CA ILE A 241 2.72 4.68 10.52
C ILE A 241 3.37 3.77 9.48
N ASN A 242 4.20 4.30 8.59
CA ASN A 242 4.95 3.48 7.63
C ASN A 242 5.82 2.44 8.35
N LYS A 243 6.47 2.81 9.45
CA LYS A 243 7.29 1.90 10.27
C LYS A 243 6.47 0.83 11.00
N GLN A 244 5.38 1.20 11.65
CA GLN A 244 4.65 0.31 12.57
C GLN A 244 3.55 -0.51 11.88
N LYS A 245 2.96 0.02 10.81
CA LYS A 245 1.81 -0.59 10.12
C LYS A 245 2.11 -0.96 8.66
N ASN A 246 3.31 -0.65 8.15
CA ASN A 246 3.73 -0.90 6.77
C ASN A 246 2.80 -0.26 5.71
N ILE A 247 2.21 0.89 6.04
CA ILE A 247 1.36 1.66 5.10
C ILE A 247 2.27 2.55 4.25
N PRO A 248 2.19 2.50 2.90
CA PRO A 248 3.02 3.33 2.03
C PRO A 248 2.80 4.83 2.28
N LEU A 249 3.87 5.62 2.28
CA LEU A 249 3.77 7.07 2.51
C LEU A 249 2.88 7.79 1.49
N ASP A 250 2.79 7.27 0.27
CA ASP A 250 1.92 7.83 -0.79
C ASP A 250 0.45 7.88 -0.40
N TYR A 251 0.01 7.01 0.54
CA TYR A 251 -1.33 7.05 1.12
C TYR A 251 -1.70 8.45 1.64
N PHE A 252 -0.77 9.10 2.33
CA PHE A 252 -0.94 10.41 2.96
C PHE A 252 -0.78 11.59 1.99
N SER A 253 -0.70 11.33 0.68
CA SER A 253 -0.77 12.38 -0.35
C SER A 253 -2.22 12.75 -0.67
N SER A 254 -3.17 11.89 -0.29
CA SER A 254 -4.59 12.08 -0.57
C SER A 254 -5.19 13.12 0.37
N ASP A 255 -6.01 14.02 -0.18
CA ASP A 255 -6.86 14.88 0.62
C ASP A 255 -8.05 14.05 1.14
N LEU A 256 -8.05 13.80 2.45
CA LEU A 256 -9.11 13.03 3.12
C LEU A 256 -10.27 13.90 3.62
N SER A 257 -10.25 15.22 3.38
CA SER A 257 -11.29 16.14 3.84
C SER A 257 -12.69 15.84 3.28
N GLU A 258 -12.76 15.29 2.06
CA GLU A 258 -14.01 14.86 1.42
C GLU A 258 -14.39 13.41 1.76
N GLY A 259 -13.50 12.68 2.43
CA GLY A 259 -13.66 11.27 2.77
C GLY A 259 -13.05 10.29 1.75
N ILE A 260 -13.23 9.00 2.03
CA ILE A 260 -12.76 7.89 1.18
C ILE A 260 -13.98 7.28 0.48
N SER A 261 -14.08 7.42 -0.84
CA SER A 261 -15.12 6.76 -1.63
C SER A 261 -14.76 5.30 -1.90
N PHE A 262 -15.71 4.38 -1.73
CA PHE A 262 -15.52 2.94 -1.87
C PHE A 262 -16.79 2.23 -2.37
N ASN A 263 -16.64 1.01 -2.86
CA ASN A 263 -17.76 0.15 -3.25
C ASN A 263 -17.85 -1.04 -2.31
N VAL A 264 -19.08 -1.48 -2.04
CA VAL A 264 -19.37 -2.74 -1.34
C VAL A 264 -20.01 -3.71 -2.32
N GLU A 265 -19.41 -4.89 -2.46
CA GLU A 265 -19.96 -5.99 -3.25
C GLU A 265 -19.90 -7.27 -2.41
N HIS A 266 -21.06 -7.92 -2.26
CA HIS A 266 -21.23 -9.09 -1.41
C HIS A 266 -20.84 -8.86 0.05
N GLY A 267 -21.08 -7.66 0.56
CA GLY A 267 -20.69 -7.24 1.91
C GLY A 267 -19.20 -6.91 2.09
N TYR A 268 -18.42 -6.85 1.01
CA TYR A 268 -16.96 -6.59 1.05
C TYR A 268 -16.60 -5.22 0.46
N PRO A 269 -15.83 -4.37 1.16
CA PRO A 269 -15.33 -3.14 0.57
C PRO A 269 -14.22 -3.42 -0.45
N ASP A 270 -14.16 -2.60 -1.51
CA ASP A 270 -13.12 -2.67 -2.54
C ASP A 270 -11.76 -2.07 -2.10
N LYS A 271 -11.71 -1.42 -0.93
CA LYS A 271 -10.51 -0.82 -0.32
C LYS A 271 -10.64 -0.66 1.20
N ALA A 272 -9.51 -0.49 1.88
CA ALA A 272 -9.47 -0.17 3.31
C ALA A 272 -9.91 1.28 3.59
N LEU A 273 -10.48 1.52 4.77
CA LEU A 273 -11.04 2.81 5.20
C LEU A 273 -10.33 3.31 6.46
N ASP A 274 -9.01 3.56 6.35
CA ASP A 274 -8.16 3.92 7.49
C ASP A 274 -7.90 5.43 7.55
N PHE A 275 -8.43 6.12 8.56
CA PHE A 275 -8.14 7.53 8.77
C PHE A 275 -7.06 7.69 9.84
N PHE A 276 -5.97 8.38 9.50
CA PHE A 276 -4.91 8.70 10.44
C PHE A 276 -4.90 10.18 10.76
N ILE A 277 -4.96 10.50 12.04
CA ILE A 277 -5.11 11.86 12.58
C ILE A 277 -3.92 12.18 13.50
N GLU A 278 -3.46 13.42 13.48
CA GLU A 278 -2.50 13.96 14.44
C GLU A 278 -3.02 15.31 14.95
N SER A 279 -2.49 15.77 16.08
CA SER A 279 -2.70 17.14 16.50
C SER A 279 -2.09 18.08 15.48
N GLU A 280 -2.79 19.16 15.18
CA GLU A 280 -2.28 20.19 14.30
C GLU A 280 -0.97 20.76 14.89
N PRO A 281 0.14 20.73 14.13
CA PRO A 281 1.41 21.22 14.60
C PRO A 281 1.34 22.73 14.84
N THR A 282 1.81 23.16 16.01
CA THR A 282 1.98 24.55 16.39
C THR A 282 3.44 24.85 16.71
N GLU A 283 3.81 26.13 16.78
CA GLU A 283 5.15 26.53 17.21
C GLU A 283 5.47 26.08 18.65
N GLU A 284 4.46 25.76 19.47
CA GLU A 284 4.68 25.31 20.85
C GLU A 284 5.03 23.81 20.94
N ASN A 285 4.68 23.02 19.93
CA ASN A 285 4.73 21.56 19.99
C ASN A 285 5.50 20.90 18.84
N SER A 286 5.96 21.66 17.84
CA SER A 286 6.59 21.11 16.64
C SER A 286 7.61 22.09 16.03
N CYS A 287 8.47 21.54 15.16
CA CYS A 287 9.41 22.28 14.33
C CYS A 287 9.06 22.08 12.84
N SER A 288 9.69 22.86 11.97
CA SER A 288 9.54 22.75 10.52
C SER A 288 10.88 22.91 9.80
N ALA A 289 10.97 22.43 8.57
CA ALA A 289 12.17 22.58 7.76
C ALA A 289 11.86 22.71 6.27
N ASP A 290 12.62 23.56 5.59
CA ASP A 290 12.63 23.69 4.13
C ASP A 290 13.94 23.10 3.60
N ILE A 291 13.85 22.08 2.74
CA ILE A 291 15.00 21.36 2.20
C ILE A 291 15.14 21.66 0.71
N SER A 292 16.27 22.27 0.35
CA SER A 292 16.64 22.57 -1.03
C SER A 292 17.82 21.73 -1.48
N VAL A 293 17.81 21.28 -2.73
CA VAL A 293 18.97 20.69 -3.40
C VAL A 293 19.40 21.61 -4.53
N VAL A 294 20.65 22.08 -4.47
CA VAL A 294 21.17 23.09 -5.39
C VAL A 294 22.52 22.71 -5.97
N ASP A 295 22.83 23.28 -7.12
CA ASP A 295 24.16 23.24 -7.72
C ASP A 295 25.15 24.03 -6.86
N ALA A 296 26.26 23.41 -6.47
CA ALA A 296 27.22 24.00 -5.56
C ALA A 296 27.90 25.28 -6.08
N GLU A 297 27.98 25.44 -7.41
CA GLU A 297 28.64 26.58 -8.05
C GLU A 297 27.66 27.71 -8.34
N THR A 298 26.49 27.38 -8.90
CA THR A 298 25.50 28.37 -9.35
C THR A 298 24.46 28.71 -8.29
N GLY A 299 24.21 27.81 -7.34
CA GLY A 299 23.12 27.92 -6.37
C GLY A 299 21.73 27.63 -6.95
N GLU A 300 21.64 27.25 -8.23
CA GLU A 300 20.36 26.96 -8.88
C GLU A 300 19.78 25.62 -8.42
N PRO A 301 18.44 25.49 -8.26
CA PRO A 301 17.81 24.25 -7.81
C PRO A 301 17.94 23.10 -8.81
N ILE A 302 18.33 21.92 -8.34
CA ILE A 302 18.51 20.72 -9.19
C ILE A 302 17.20 19.91 -9.24
N ASN A 303 16.75 19.52 -10.43
CA ASN A 303 15.61 18.61 -10.64
C ASN A 303 16.08 17.15 -10.66
N GLY A 304 15.21 16.22 -10.25
CA GLY A 304 15.46 14.78 -10.42
C GLY A 304 16.44 14.17 -9.40
N CYS A 305 16.73 14.86 -8.30
CA CYS A 305 17.43 14.24 -7.18
C CYS A 305 16.42 13.50 -6.31
N THR A 306 16.76 12.28 -5.88
CA THR A 306 16.03 11.58 -4.81
C THR A 306 16.71 11.88 -3.49
N VAL A 307 15.97 12.49 -2.57
CA VAL A 307 16.44 12.83 -1.23
C VAL A 307 15.78 11.91 -0.22
N GLU A 308 16.54 11.49 0.78
CA GLU A 308 16.05 10.68 1.90
C GLU A 308 16.35 11.36 3.23
N LEU A 309 15.37 11.36 4.14
CA LEU A 309 15.58 11.66 5.55
C LEU A 309 15.96 10.36 6.31
N ASP A 310 17.16 10.36 6.89
CA ASP A 310 17.69 9.33 7.78
C ASP A 310 17.84 9.89 9.21
N MET A 311 17.13 9.30 10.16
CA MET A 311 17.34 9.53 11.58
C MET A 311 17.97 8.26 12.17
N HIS A 312 19.17 8.38 12.75
CA HIS A 312 20.01 7.28 13.24
C HIS A 312 19.34 6.37 14.29
N ALA A 313 18.40 5.51 13.87
CA ALA A 313 17.85 4.43 14.67
C ALA A 313 17.58 3.20 13.78
N PRO A 314 18.25 2.05 14.01
CA PRO A 314 17.93 0.81 13.30
C PRO A 314 16.64 0.16 13.88
N PRO A 315 15.85 -0.62 13.11
CA PRO A 315 16.01 -0.94 11.68
C PRO A 315 14.78 -0.68 10.76
N LEU A 316 15.14 -0.48 9.48
CA LEU A 316 14.55 -0.95 8.20
C LEU A 316 13.15 -0.51 7.70
N PHE A 317 12.25 0.05 8.50
CA PHE A 317 10.95 0.53 7.97
C PHE A 317 10.65 1.97 8.43
N GLY A 318 10.12 2.82 7.53
CA GLY A 318 9.89 4.25 7.79
C GLY A 318 10.83 5.24 7.09
N LYS A 319 11.30 4.98 5.86
CA LYS A 319 12.16 5.95 5.15
C LYS A 319 11.31 6.99 4.42
N MET A 320 11.49 8.28 4.73
CA MET A 320 10.85 9.36 3.98
C MET A 320 11.72 9.76 2.80
N ARG A 321 11.20 9.60 1.59
CA ARG A 321 11.89 9.90 0.34
C ARG A 321 11.03 10.80 -0.54
N TRP A 322 11.69 11.68 -1.29
CA TRP A 322 11.03 12.50 -2.31
C TRP A 322 11.96 12.79 -3.48
N VAL A 323 11.38 13.21 -4.60
CA VAL A 323 12.12 13.67 -5.79
C VAL A 323 12.02 15.19 -5.87
N THR A 324 13.14 15.87 -6.13
CA THR A 324 13.18 17.34 -6.17
C THR A 324 12.43 17.97 -7.34
N ALA A 325 11.81 17.19 -8.23
CA ALA A 325 10.99 17.72 -9.32
C ALA A 325 9.61 18.20 -8.84
N ASP A 326 9.10 17.63 -7.75
CA ASP A 326 7.71 17.82 -7.32
C ASP A 326 7.55 19.05 -6.40
N ASP A 327 8.55 19.33 -5.54
CA ASP A 327 8.53 20.42 -4.56
C ASP A 327 9.92 21.08 -4.40
N LYS A 328 9.97 22.43 -4.46
CA LYS A 328 11.22 23.22 -4.36
C LYS A 328 11.00 24.56 -3.63
N PRO A 329 11.46 24.72 -2.37
CA PRO A 329 12.00 23.68 -1.49
C PRO A 329 10.94 22.63 -1.13
N MET A 330 11.40 21.44 -0.72
CA MET A 330 10.53 20.49 -0.04
C MET A 330 10.23 21.02 1.37
N LYS A 331 8.94 21.08 1.73
CA LYS A 331 8.50 21.60 3.03
C LYS A 331 8.12 20.45 3.95
N LEU A 332 8.79 20.38 5.10
CA LEU A 332 8.47 19.44 6.17
C LEU A 332 7.85 20.22 7.33
N ASP A 333 6.70 19.75 7.80
CA ASP A 333 6.05 20.21 9.02
C ASP A 333 5.95 19.04 10.03
N ALA A 334 5.50 19.33 11.24
CA ALA A 334 5.31 18.31 12.28
C ALA A 334 6.60 17.49 12.57
N LEU A 335 7.73 18.18 12.73
CA LEU A 335 8.99 17.58 13.18
C LEU A 335 9.05 17.67 14.71
N TYR A 336 9.00 16.54 15.41
CA TYR A 336 8.78 16.50 16.87
C TYR A 336 10.02 16.15 17.69
N ASN A 337 11.09 15.69 17.05
CA ASN A 337 12.29 15.25 17.77
C ASN A 337 13.23 16.43 18.05
N LEU A 338 13.24 16.88 19.31
CA LEU A 338 14.23 17.84 19.81
C LEU A 338 15.52 17.12 20.19
N ASN A 339 16.65 17.80 20.02
CA ASN A 339 17.98 17.31 20.31
C ASN A 339 18.42 16.06 19.52
N GLU A 340 17.62 15.62 18.56
CA GLU A 340 17.97 14.56 17.61
C GLU A 340 18.38 15.16 16.26
N THR A 341 19.32 14.49 15.60
CA THR A 341 19.82 14.92 14.30
C THR A 341 18.91 14.39 13.19
N TYR A 342 18.38 15.29 12.38
CA TYR A 342 17.78 14.99 11.10
C TYR A 342 18.88 15.00 10.04
N ASN A 343 19.20 13.85 9.46
CA ASN A 343 20.19 13.75 8.38
C ASN A 343 19.47 13.58 7.06
N PHE A 344 19.83 14.38 6.06
CA PHE A 344 19.32 14.24 4.71
C PHE A 344 20.47 13.83 3.81
N ARG A 345 20.23 12.81 2.99
CA ARG A 345 21.21 12.29 2.03
C ARG A 345 20.62 12.22 0.63
N ILE A 346 21.45 12.51 -0.36
CA ILE A 346 21.11 12.30 -1.77
C ILE A 346 21.34 10.84 -2.08
N ILE A 347 20.24 10.15 -2.42
CA ILE A 347 20.26 8.74 -2.81
C ILE A 347 20.54 8.61 -4.30
N ASN A 348 19.92 9.49 -5.10
CA ASN A 348 20.10 9.53 -6.53
C ASN A 348 20.20 10.98 -6.98
N SER A 349 21.04 11.22 -8.00
CA SER A 349 21.23 12.54 -8.58
C SER A 349 21.25 12.42 -10.11
N PRO A 350 20.89 13.50 -10.84
CA PRO A 350 21.08 13.53 -12.27
C PRO A 350 22.53 13.25 -12.67
N MET A 351 22.71 12.72 -13.87
CA MET A 351 24.01 12.25 -14.36
C MET A 351 25.10 13.33 -14.34
N CYS A 352 24.74 14.60 -14.49
CA CYS A 352 25.66 15.73 -14.43
C CYS A 352 26.19 16.08 -13.04
N TYR A 353 25.70 15.45 -11.96
CA TYR A 353 26.06 15.77 -10.57
C TYR A 353 26.70 14.62 -9.80
N GLU A 354 27.67 14.90 -8.94
CA GLU A 354 28.22 13.92 -8.00
C GLU A 354 27.10 13.33 -7.11
N PRO A 355 26.99 12.00 -7.01
CA PRO A 355 25.97 11.30 -6.23
C PRO A 355 26.38 11.25 -4.75
N SER A 356 26.79 12.38 -4.21
CA SER A 356 27.24 12.50 -2.83
C SER A 356 26.87 13.89 -2.34
N GLY A 357 25.96 13.93 -1.37
CA GLY A 357 25.52 15.15 -0.72
C GLY A 357 24.76 14.78 0.54
N GLU A 358 25.16 15.37 1.65
CA GLU A 358 24.47 15.21 2.92
C GLU A 358 24.36 16.56 3.62
N THR A 359 23.31 16.73 4.41
CA THR A 359 23.21 17.82 5.36
C THR A 359 22.52 17.31 6.61
N SER A 360 22.81 17.94 7.73
CA SER A 360 22.21 17.57 9.01
C SER A 360 21.90 18.79 9.83
N PHE A 361 20.77 18.78 10.51
CA PHE A 361 20.44 19.80 11.50
C PHE A 361 19.72 19.15 12.68
N ARG A 362 19.55 19.94 13.73
CA ARG A 362 18.92 19.53 14.98
C ARG A 362 18.17 20.73 15.54
N PHE A 363 16.99 20.49 16.08
CA PHE A 363 16.24 21.50 16.80
C PHE A 363 16.54 21.46 18.29
N GLU A 364 16.69 22.62 18.92
CA GLU A 364 16.93 22.71 20.37
C GLU A 364 15.64 23.03 21.12
N ALA A 365 14.69 23.71 20.47
CA ALA A 365 13.36 24.03 20.97
C ALA A 365 12.28 23.90 19.88
N TYR A 366 11.02 23.72 20.30
CA TYR A 366 9.87 23.80 19.41
C TYR A 366 9.68 25.21 18.86
N GLY A 367 9.07 25.31 17.68
CA GLY A 367 8.87 26.57 16.95
C GLY A 367 10.05 26.98 16.09
N GLU A 368 11.17 26.26 16.20
CA GLU A 368 12.31 26.44 15.31
C GLU A 368 11.96 26.01 13.87
N HIS A 369 12.50 26.79 12.92
CA HIS A 369 12.47 26.50 11.50
C HIS A 369 13.91 26.35 10.99
N ALA A 370 14.16 25.32 10.18
CA ALA A 370 15.47 25.07 9.57
C ALA A 370 15.42 25.20 8.05
N ASP A 371 16.23 26.11 7.50
CA ASP A 371 16.52 26.16 6.06
C ASP A 371 17.77 25.32 5.76
N ALA A 372 17.58 24.11 5.22
CA ALA A 372 18.69 23.23 4.89
C ALA A 372 18.94 23.18 3.38
N VAL A 373 20.21 23.35 3.00
CA VAL A 373 20.63 23.33 1.59
C VAL A 373 21.64 22.20 1.39
N ILE A 374 21.28 21.23 0.56
CA ILE A 374 22.18 20.17 0.08
C ILE A 374 22.82 20.67 -1.22
N LYS A 375 24.14 20.79 -1.22
CA LYS A 375 24.91 21.27 -2.38
C LYS A 375 25.51 20.09 -3.12
N LEU A 376 25.17 19.94 -4.40
CA LEU A 376 25.75 18.92 -5.27
C LEU A 376 26.77 19.53 -6.22
N LYS A 377 27.91 18.84 -6.36
CA LYS A 377 28.98 19.26 -7.27
C LYS A 377 28.66 18.77 -8.68
N ARG A 378 28.67 19.68 -9.66
CA ARG A 378 28.56 19.33 -11.08
C ARG A 378 29.86 18.66 -11.55
N ILE A 379 29.77 17.55 -12.27
CA ILE A 379 30.91 16.79 -12.79
C ILE A 379 31.03 16.78 -14.31
N MET A 380 29.96 17.14 -15.02
CA MET A 380 29.92 17.28 -16.48
C MET A 380 28.76 18.21 -16.87
N THR A 381 28.78 18.73 -18.10
CA THR A 381 27.67 19.50 -18.65
C THR A 381 26.51 18.61 -19.05
N ASP A 382 25.34 19.20 -19.28
CA ASP A 382 24.16 18.47 -19.76
C ASP A 382 24.38 17.96 -21.20
N GLU A 383 25.15 18.67 -22.03
CA GLU A 383 25.56 18.21 -23.36
C GLU A 383 26.52 17.01 -23.30
N GLU A 384 27.49 17.04 -22.39
CA GLU A 384 28.41 15.92 -22.18
C GLU A 384 27.65 14.68 -21.69
N ALA A 385 26.70 14.87 -20.77
CA ALA A 385 25.83 13.83 -20.29
C ALA A 385 24.99 13.22 -21.44
N ALA A 386 24.37 14.06 -22.27
CA ALA A 386 23.56 13.59 -23.40
C ALA A 386 24.37 12.90 -24.52
N ALA A 387 25.68 13.15 -24.58
CA ALA A 387 26.57 12.57 -25.59
C ALA A 387 27.10 11.17 -25.23
N ILE A 388 26.82 10.67 -24.02
CA ILE A 388 27.23 9.31 -23.61
C ILE A 388 26.46 8.28 -24.44
N GLU A 389 27.20 7.44 -25.16
CA GLU A 389 26.64 6.31 -25.90
C GLU A 389 26.16 5.22 -24.95
N GLN A 390 24.85 4.95 -24.98
CA GLN A 390 24.24 3.92 -24.15
C GLN A 390 24.38 2.54 -24.79
N VAL A 391 24.59 1.54 -23.94
CA VAL A 391 24.59 0.13 -24.33
C VAL A 391 23.16 -0.28 -24.67
N VAL A 392 22.96 -0.75 -25.90
CA VAL A 392 21.65 -1.22 -26.38
C VAL A 392 21.57 -2.73 -26.28
N LEU A 393 20.64 -3.21 -25.47
CA LEU A 393 20.32 -4.64 -25.38
C LEU A 393 19.42 -5.05 -26.56
N PRO A 394 19.78 -6.09 -27.33
CA PRO A 394 18.98 -6.57 -28.47
C PRO A 394 17.65 -7.20 -28.03
N ASP A 395 16.63 -7.11 -28.88
CA ASP A 395 15.30 -7.62 -28.55
C ASP A 395 15.22 -9.14 -28.77
N GLU A 396 15.98 -9.65 -29.76
CA GLU A 396 15.95 -11.03 -30.18
C GLU A 396 16.52 -11.98 -29.12
N ASP A 397 15.85 -13.13 -28.94
CA ASP A 397 16.39 -14.21 -28.12
C ASP A 397 17.64 -14.82 -28.77
N PRO A 398 18.66 -15.19 -27.98
CA PRO A 398 19.82 -15.87 -28.53
C PRO A 398 19.40 -17.26 -29.03
N VAL A 399 19.93 -17.68 -30.18
CA VAL A 399 19.56 -18.96 -30.81
C VAL A 399 20.71 -19.96 -30.62
N PRO A 400 20.48 -21.10 -29.93
CA PRO A 400 21.51 -22.12 -29.77
C PRO A 400 21.92 -22.74 -31.10
N THR A 401 23.17 -23.21 -31.19
CA THR A 401 23.70 -23.87 -32.40
C THR A 401 22.88 -25.11 -32.79
N ASP A 402 22.39 -25.86 -31.80
CA ASP A 402 21.52 -27.03 -31.96
C ASP A 402 20.73 -27.32 -30.67
N SER A 403 20.07 -28.47 -30.59
CA SER A 403 19.26 -28.89 -29.43
C SER A 403 20.06 -29.40 -28.23
N GLU A 404 21.37 -29.61 -28.37
CA GLU A 404 22.27 -30.05 -27.29
C GLU A 404 22.94 -28.85 -26.62
N HIS A 405 23.02 -27.72 -27.32
CA HIS A 405 23.62 -26.48 -26.83
C HIS A 405 22.58 -25.51 -26.28
N CYS A 406 23.00 -24.70 -25.32
CA CYS A 406 22.28 -23.55 -24.81
C CYS A 406 22.84 -22.25 -25.39
N ALA A 407 22.10 -21.15 -25.24
CA ALA A 407 22.56 -19.83 -25.64
C ALA A 407 22.29 -18.77 -24.58
N VAL A 408 23.14 -17.75 -24.52
CA VAL A 408 22.95 -16.59 -23.63
C VAL A 408 23.34 -15.30 -24.31
N THR A 409 22.57 -14.24 -24.06
CA THR A 409 22.99 -12.87 -24.30
C THR A 409 23.27 -12.18 -22.96
N VAL A 410 24.49 -11.68 -22.81
CA VAL A 410 24.98 -10.99 -21.61
C VAL A 410 25.21 -9.53 -21.94
N GLY A 411 24.46 -8.63 -21.32
CA GLY A 411 24.70 -7.18 -21.36
C GLY A 411 25.37 -6.70 -20.09
N VAL A 412 26.52 -6.04 -20.19
CA VAL A 412 27.27 -5.47 -19.07
C VAL A 412 27.48 -3.99 -19.33
N PHE A 413 27.01 -3.14 -18.43
CA PHE A 413 27.03 -1.69 -18.62
C PHE A 413 27.15 -0.97 -17.28
N ASP A 414 27.63 0.27 -17.32
CA ASP A 414 27.69 1.14 -16.16
C ASP A 414 26.27 1.59 -15.82
N GLN A 415 25.84 1.33 -14.59
CA GLN A 415 24.45 1.53 -14.18
C GLN A 415 24.03 3.00 -14.29
N ARG A 416 24.92 3.92 -13.95
CA ARG A 416 24.61 5.35 -13.88
C ARG A 416 24.50 5.95 -15.28
N THR A 417 25.46 5.62 -16.14
CA THR A 417 25.55 6.18 -17.49
C THR A 417 24.75 5.38 -18.51
N LYS A 418 24.39 4.13 -18.19
CA LYS A 418 23.90 3.09 -19.11
C LYS A 418 24.90 2.80 -20.24
N GLY A 419 26.13 3.29 -20.16
CA GLY A 419 27.17 3.18 -21.18
C GLY A 419 28.15 2.04 -20.91
N THR A 420 29.24 2.01 -21.70
CA THR A 420 30.31 1.02 -21.50
C THR A 420 30.99 1.18 -20.15
N VAL A 421 31.31 0.06 -19.52
CA VAL A 421 32.04 0.03 -18.26
C VAL A 421 33.51 0.36 -18.45
N LEU A 422 34.19 0.80 -17.38
CA LEU A 422 35.66 0.75 -17.32
C LEU A 422 36.17 -0.70 -17.56
N PRO A 423 37.42 -0.87 -18.04
CA PRO A 423 37.98 -2.18 -18.40
C PRO A 423 37.66 -3.27 -17.36
N THR A 424 36.85 -4.23 -17.78
CA THR A 424 36.31 -5.30 -16.95
C THR A 424 36.16 -6.55 -17.82
N THR A 425 36.92 -7.58 -17.49
CA THR A 425 36.80 -8.87 -18.16
C THR A 425 35.66 -9.68 -17.54
N VAL A 426 34.84 -10.25 -18.41
CA VAL A 426 33.72 -11.14 -18.09
C VAL A 426 34.14 -12.56 -18.44
N HIS A 427 33.77 -13.52 -17.60
CA HIS A 427 33.99 -14.94 -17.83
C HIS A 427 32.68 -15.71 -17.71
N LEU A 428 32.39 -16.53 -18.71
CA LEU A 428 31.37 -17.56 -18.66
C LEU A 428 32.04 -18.86 -18.19
N VAL A 429 31.52 -19.44 -17.11
CA VAL A 429 32.11 -20.62 -16.48
C VAL A 429 31.05 -21.67 -16.20
N GLU A 430 31.45 -22.93 -16.33
CA GLU A 430 30.67 -24.10 -15.96
C GLU A 430 31.26 -24.75 -14.71
N TYR A 431 30.42 -25.10 -13.76
CA TYR A 431 30.76 -25.89 -12.58
C TYR A 431 30.13 -27.27 -12.76
N ILE A 432 30.97 -28.24 -13.11
CA ILE A 432 30.53 -29.60 -13.43
C ILE A 432 30.01 -30.27 -12.15
N ASP A 433 28.84 -30.91 -12.23
CA ASP A 433 28.10 -31.46 -11.08
C ASP A 433 27.81 -30.43 -9.97
N GLY A 434 27.87 -29.13 -10.29
CA GLY A 434 27.72 -28.05 -9.34
C GLY A 434 28.92 -27.85 -8.40
N ASP A 435 30.04 -28.55 -8.62
CA ASP A 435 31.26 -28.43 -7.80
C ASP A 435 32.15 -27.29 -8.31
N ARG A 436 32.37 -26.27 -7.45
CA ARG A 436 33.29 -25.15 -7.75
C ARG A 436 34.72 -25.62 -8.02
N ALA A 437 35.16 -26.72 -7.40
CA ALA A 437 36.51 -27.25 -7.63
C ALA A 437 36.68 -27.79 -9.06
N ASN A 438 35.58 -28.14 -9.73
CA ASN A 438 35.55 -28.61 -11.10
C ASN A 438 35.02 -27.53 -12.06
N ARG A 439 35.71 -26.37 -12.06
CA ARG A 439 35.40 -25.21 -12.93
C ARG A 439 36.02 -25.36 -14.31
N GLN A 440 35.21 -25.20 -15.35
CA GLN A 440 35.64 -25.01 -16.73
C GLN A 440 35.29 -23.60 -17.20
N GLU A 441 36.20 -22.93 -17.91
CA GLU A 441 35.92 -21.65 -18.58
C GLU A 441 35.45 -21.92 -20.00
N LEU A 442 34.30 -21.34 -20.36
CA LEU A 442 33.67 -21.52 -21.67
C LEU A 442 33.92 -20.33 -22.60
N ALA A 443 33.95 -19.11 -22.05
CA ALA A 443 34.26 -17.89 -22.79
C ALA A 443 34.81 -16.80 -21.87
N SER A 444 35.59 -15.88 -22.42
CA SER A 444 36.05 -14.66 -21.74
C SER A 444 36.16 -13.50 -22.73
N TRP A 445 35.74 -12.30 -22.33
CA TRP A 445 35.79 -11.09 -23.15
C TRP A 445 35.87 -9.81 -22.29
N GLU A 446 36.28 -8.69 -22.90
CA GLU A 446 36.30 -7.38 -22.25
C GLU A 446 34.96 -6.65 -22.44
N ALA A 447 34.23 -6.37 -21.35
CA ALA A 447 32.95 -5.65 -21.42
C ALA A 447 33.10 -4.18 -21.86
N SER A 448 34.29 -3.58 -21.71
CA SER A 448 34.56 -2.24 -22.22
C SER A 448 34.67 -2.19 -23.75
N GLU A 449 34.97 -3.32 -24.40
CA GLU A 449 35.08 -3.44 -25.86
C GLU A 449 33.84 -4.06 -26.47
N GLU A 450 33.28 -5.08 -25.81
CA GLU A 450 32.08 -5.81 -26.23
C GLU A 450 31.07 -5.85 -25.04
N PRO A 451 30.33 -4.76 -24.81
CA PRO A 451 29.41 -4.64 -23.67
C PRO A 451 28.20 -5.56 -23.77
N VAL A 452 27.87 -6.03 -24.98
CA VAL A 452 26.84 -7.03 -25.21
C VAL A 452 27.45 -8.21 -25.96
N LYS A 453 27.43 -9.39 -25.33
CA LYS A 453 27.93 -10.63 -25.91
C LYS A 453 26.83 -11.66 -26.03
N THR A 454 26.67 -12.24 -27.22
CA THR A 454 25.85 -13.42 -27.42
C THR A 454 26.73 -14.64 -27.64
N ILE A 455 26.46 -15.71 -26.90
CA ILE A 455 27.16 -16.99 -26.95
C ILE A 455 26.10 -18.06 -27.23
N THR A 456 26.26 -18.82 -28.31
CA THR A 456 25.22 -19.76 -28.82
C THR A 456 25.60 -21.23 -28.68
N ASP A 457 26.83 -21.51 -28.26
CA ASP A 457 27.47 -22.83 -28.36
C ASP A 457 27.88 -23.34 -26.98
N ILE A 458 26.94 -23.32 -26.02
CA ILE A 458 27.18 -23.78 -24.65
C ILE A 458 26.69 -25.21 -24.51
N GLU A 459 27.59 -26.19 -24.47
CA GLU A 459 27.19 -27.59 -24.29
C GLU A 459 26.48 -27.78 -22.94
N TYR A 460 25.28 -28.36 -22.98
CA TYR A 460 24.50 -28.64 -21.77
C TYR A 460 24.94 -29.95 -21.12
N HIS A 461 25.36 -29.87 -19.86
CA HIS A 461 25.69 -31.02 -19.03
C HIS A 461 24.68 -31.13 -17.88
N GLU A 462 24.02 -32.28 -17.79
CA GLU A 462 23.08 -32.57 -16.71
C GLU A 462 23.79 -32.50 -15.35
N GLY A 463 23.23 -31.74 -14.41
CA GLY A 463 23.81 -31.53 -13.07
C GLY A 463 24.82 -30.38 -12.98
N SER A 464 25.30 -29.83 -14.10
CA SER A 464 26.18 -28.66 -14.11
C SER A 464 25.44 -27.36 -13.76
N LYS A 465 26.21 -26.37 -13.27
CA LYS A 465 25.73 -25.00 -13.07
C LYS A 465 26.60 -24.01 -13.85
N TYR A 466 25.96 -23.07 -14.52
CA TYR A 466 26.61 -22.10 -15.40
C TYR A 466 26.56 -20.72 -14.77
N TYR A 467 27.65 -19.96 -14.88
CA TYR A 467 27.78 -18.66 -14.23
C TYR A 467 28.49 -17.63 -15.09
N ILE A 468 28.07 -16.37 -14.96
CA ILE A 468 28.85 -15.19 -15.32
C ILE A 468 29.66 -14.73 -14.10
N THR A 469 30.94 -14.47 -14.30
CA THR A 469 31.89 -14.00 -13.28
C THR A 469 32.77 -12.88 -13.83
N PHE A 470 33.33 -12.04 -12.95
CA PHE A 470 34.13 -10.86 -13.32
C PHE A 470 35.54 -10.96 -12.76
N ASN A 471 36.48 -10.20 -13.36
CA ASN A 471 37.93 -10.41 -13.25
C ASN A 471 38.62 -10.16 -11.89
N ASN A 472 37.87 -10.20 -10.77
CA ASN A 472 38.45 -10.24 -9.43
C ASN A 472 37.52 -11.01 -8.48
N ASP A 473 37.90 -12.26 -8.16
CA ASP A 473 37.39 -12.94 -6.96
C ASP A 473 37.82 -12.21 -5.66
N ASP A 474 38.74 -11.22 -5.77
CA ASP A 474 39.09 -10.28 -4.70
C ASP A 474 38.09 -9.12 -4.63
N LEU A 475 37.20 -9.24 -3.64
CA LEU A 475 35.99 -8.45 -3.47
C LEU A 475 36.20 -6.93 -3.21
N PHE A 476 37.41 -6.40 -3.33
CA PHE A 476 37.77 -5.03 -2.89
C PHE A 476 38.74 -4.28 -3.80
N SER A 477 39.21 -4.88 -4.91
CA SER A 477 40.17 -4.23 -5.81
C SER A 477 39.57 -4.08 -7.20
N GLY A 478 38.66 -3.13 -7.39
CA GLY A 478 38.09 -2.83 -8.69
C GLY A 478 37.44 -1.46 -8.70
N ASN A 479 37.27 -0.87 -9.89
CA ASN A 479 36.52 0.39 -10.02
C ASN A 479 35.03 0.19 -9.71
N TYR A 480 34.52 -1.02 -9.93
CA TYR A 480 33.14 -1.41 -9.68
C TYR A 480 33.02 -2.42 -8.54
N VAL A 481 31.91 -2.35 -7.81
CA VAL A 481 31.47 -3.36 -6.85
C VAL A 481 30.46 -4.25 -7.56
N ASN A 482 30.90 -5.37 -8.13
CA ASN A 482 29.98 -6.40 -8.59
C ASN A 482 30.42 -7.74 -8.04
N GLU A 483 29.76 -8.17 -6.98
CA GLU A 483 30.11 -9.37 -6.27
C GLU A 483 29.24 -10.54 -6.67
N GLY A 484 29.86 -11.71 -6.59
CA GLY A 484 29.19 -12.98 -6.77
C GLY A 484 29.12 -13.42 -8.22
N ARG A 485 28.71 -14.67 -8.36
CA ARG A 485 28.54 -15.35 -9.64
C ARG A 485 27.09 -15.19 -10.05
N LYS A 486 26.83 -14.79 -11.29
CA LYS A 486 25.45 -14.69 -11.79
C LYS A 486 25.10 -16.01 -12.46
N ILE A 487 24.26 -16.79 -11.79
CA ILE A 487 23.82 -18.09 -12.32
C ILE A 487 23.04 -17.88 -13.63
N LEU A 488 23.23 -18.75 -14.61
CA LEU A 488 22.39 -18.85 -15.81
C LEU A 488 21.37 -19.98 -15.64
N TYR A 489 20.15 -19.78 -16.11
CA TYR A 489 19.03 -20.70 -15.88
C TYR A 489 18.84 -21.72 -17.00
N PHE A 490 19.86 -22.53 -17.28
CA PHE A 490 19.77 -23.65 -18.23
C PHE A 490 19.31 -24.94 -17.54
N ARG A 491 18.29 -25.59 -18.09
CA ARG A 491 17.69 -26.85 -17.59
C ARG A 491 17.83 -28.01 -18.57
N LYS A 492 18.05 -27.73 -19.85
CA LYS A 492 18.28 -28.70 -20.92
C LYS A 492 18.98 -28.02 -22.09
N GLY A 493 19.52 -28.83 -23.00
CA GLY A 493 19.93 -28.35 -24.32
C GLY A 493 18.77 -27.66 -25.06
N GLY A 494 19.11 -26.60 -25.80
CA GLY A 494 18.17 -25.71 -26.47
C GLY A 494 17.66 -24.56 -25.60
N ASP A 495 17.98 -24.51 -24.31
CA ASP A 495 17.55 -23.40 -23.44
C ASP A 495 18.33 -22.10 -23.74
N THR A 496 17.69 -20.99 -23.45
CA THR A 496 18.21 -19.64 -23.71
C THR A 496 18.07 -18.76 -22.47
N ASP A 497 19.01 -17.83 -22.26
CA ASP A 497 18.93 -16.84 -21.18
C ASP A 497 19.34 -15.44 -21.70
N LYS A 498 18.76 -14.40 -21.12
CA LYS A 498 19.12 -13.00 -21.36
C LYS A 498 19.38 -12.34 -20.02
N ILE A 499 20.62 -11.90 -19.80
CA ILE A 499 21.03 -11.34 -18.52
C ILE A 499 21.64 -9.94 -18.69
N ALA A 500 21.15 -9.00 -17.91
CA ALA A 500 21.65 -7.64 -17.81
C ALA A 500 22.39 -7.46 -16.47
N VAL A 501 23.60 -6.94 -16.53
CA VAL A 501 24.49 -6.77 -15.40
C VAL A 501 24.90 -5.30 -15.26
N PRO A 502 24.12 -4.51 -14.50
CA PRO A 502 24.48 -3.14 -14.19
C PRO A 502 25.67 -3.09 -13.19
N MET A 503 26.75 -2.42 -13.57
CA MET A 503 27.95 -2.22 -12.75
C MET A 503 27.89 -0.86 -12.04
N TYR A 504 28.25 -0.80 -10.76
CA TYR A 504 28.17 0.44 -9.96
C TYR A 504 29.41 0.66 -9.07
N ASN A 505 29.71 1.94 -8.79
CA ASN A 505 30.83 2.35 -7.92
C ASN A 505 30.44 2.25 -6.44
N GLN A 506 31.42 1.96 -5.59
CA GLN A 506 31.26 1.77 -4.14
C GLN A 506 30.66 3.01 -3.47
N GLY A 507 29.61 2.84 -2.64
CA GLY A 507 29.04 3.90 -1.79
C GLY A 507 27.67 4.48 -2.17
N ASN A 508 27.10 4.15 -3.34
CA ASN A 508 25.86 4.76 -3.86
C ASN A 508 24.77 3.76 -4.25
N ALA A 509 24.65 2.64 -3.54
CA ALA A 509 23.65 1.63 -3.87
C ALA A 509 22.53 1.66 -2.83
N ASP A 510 21.36 2.11 -3.26
CA ASP A 510 20.11 1.73 -2.62
C ASP A 510 19.58 0.49 -3.33
N ASN A 511 19.26 -0.53 -2.54
CA ASN A 511 18.86 -1.82 -3.06
C ASN A 511 17.37 -1.79 -3.38
N LEU A 512 16.96 -2.41 -4.49
CA LEU A 512 15.56 -2.78 -4.65
C LEU A 512 15.24 -3.86 -3.59
N ASP A 513 14.39 -3.53 -2.63
CA ASP A 513 13.86 -4.51 -1.68
C ASP A 513 12.58 -5.14 -2.25
N ALA A 514 12.70 -6.37 -2.70
CA ALA A 514 11.57 -7.20 -3.07
C ALA A 514 11.70 -8.55 -2.35
N SER A 515 11.12 -8.61 -1.17
CA SER A 515 11.13 -9.79 -0.31
C SER A 515 10.00 -10.76 -0.69
N CYS A 516 10.31 -12.06 -0.78
CA CYS A 516 9.30 -13.12 -0.81
C CYS A 516 9.27 -13.79 0.57
N ILE A 517 8.10 -13.98 1.17
CA ILE A 517 8.00 -14.56 2.52
C ILE A 517 7.35 -15.94 2.41
N PHE A 518 7.99 -16.93 3.01
CA PHE A 518 7.45 -18.27 3.19
C PHE A 518 6.75 -18.40 4.54
N TYR A 519 5.58 -19.03 4.54
CA TYR A 519 4.85 -19.41 5.75
C TYR A 519 4.70 -20.93 5.80
N GLU A 520 5.21 -21.54 6.86
CA GLU A 520 4.97 -22.94 7.19
C GLU A 520 4.08 -23.04 8.43
N SER A 521 3.00 -23.81 8.33
CA SER A 521 2.20 -24.19 9.49
C SER A 521 2.60 -25.60 9.91
N THR A 522 3.29 -25.70 11.05
CA THR A 522 3.56 -26.99 11.71
C THR A 522 2.58 -27.15 12.88
N THR A 523 2.34 -28.38 13.34
CA THR A 523 1.39 -28.66 14.43
C THR A 523 1.74 -27.88 15.71
N GLY A 524 1.14 -26.69 15.86
CA GLY A 524 1.21 -25.83 17.05
C GLY A 524 1.99 -24.52 16.92
N HIS A 525 2.71 -24.26 15.81
CA HIS A 525 3.46 -23.01 15.62
C HIS A 525 3.48 -22.58 14.14
N ASP A 526 3.24 -21.28 13.92
CA ASP A 526 3.47 -20.61 12.63
C ASP A 526 4.91 -20.12 12.61
N VAL A 527 5.64 -20.45 11.53
CA VAL A 527 7.01 -19.97 11.32
C VAL A 527 7.09 -19.21 10.00
N SER A 528 7.65 -18.01 10.04
CA SER A 528 7.89 -17.16 8.88
C SER A 528 9.37 -17.09 8.55
N TYR A 529 9.72 -17.26 7.27
CA TYR A 529 11.09 -17.10 6.77
C TYR A 529 11.10 -16.13 5.59
N SER A 530 12.12 -15.28 5.52
CA SER A 530 12.40 -14.50 4.30
C SER A 530 13.08 -15.43 3.29
N ILE A 531 12.56 -15.45 2.06
CA ILE A 531 13.17 -16.11 0.90
C ILE A 531 13.99 -15.07 0.16
N ASP A 532 15.24 -15.38 -0.17
CA ASP A 532 16.04 -14.58 -1.11
C ASP A 532 15.48 -14.76 -2.53
N SER A 533 14.47 -13.97 -2.89
CA SER A 533 13.78 -14.03 -4.17
C SER A 533 14.60 -13.58 -5.37
N PHE A 534 15.92 -13.41 -5.30
CA PHE A 534 16.71 -13.10 -6.51
C PHE A 534 17.95 -13.97 -6.68
N ASN A 535 18.24 -14.86 -5.71
CA ASN A 535 19.36 -15.79 -5.78
C ASN A 535 18.99 -17.25 -5.44
N SER A 536 17.69 -17.54 -5.37
CA SER A 536 17.18 -18.79 -4.82
C SER A 536 17.08 -19.91 -5.87
N ASN A 537 17.99 -20.89 -5.75
CA ASN A 537 17.63 -22.31 -5.83
C ASN A 537 17.24 -22.81 -4.42
N GLU A 538 16.58 -22.00 -3.60
CA GLU A 538 15.98 -22.52 -2.37
C GLU A 538 14.85 -23.47 -2.76
N ASP A 539 14.64 -24.54 -2.00
CA ASP A 539 13.69 -25.62 -2.34
C ASP A 539 12.24 -25.12 -2.57
N ILE A 540 11.95 -23.85 -2.28
CA ILE A 540 10.65 -23.17 -2.30
C ILE A 540 10.39 -22.43 -3.63
N LEU A 541 11.41 -21.85 -4.28
CA LEU A 541 11.29 -21.16 -5.56
C LEU A 541 12.12 -21.88 -6.64
N GLU A 542 11.51 -22.12 -7.79
CA GLU A 542 12.17 -22.71 -8.94
C GLU A 542 13.03 -21.67 -9.69
N SER A 543 12.59 -20.41 -9.71
CA SER A 543 13.35 -19.29 -10.26
C SER A 543 12.72 -17.97 -9.84
N SER A 544 13.51 -16.90 -9.92
CA SER A 544 13.02 -15.55 -9.68
C SER A 544 13.97 -14.51 -10.27
N GLY A 545 13.45 -13.30 -10.56
CA GLY A 545 14.19 -12.23 -11.21
C GLY A 545 13.37 -10.97 -11.45
N VAL A 546 14.07 -9.85 -11.65
CA VAL A 546 13.48 -8.62 -12.21
C VAL A 546 13.78 -8.60 -13.70
N TYR A 547 12.75 -8.41 -14.52
CA TYR A 547 12.84 -8.48 -15.97
C TYR A 547 12.42 -7.16 -16.61
N ASP A 548 13.11 -6.73 -17.65
CA ASP A 548 12.60 -5.70 -18.54
C ASP A 548 11.55 -6.27 -19.53
N ASP A 549 11.00 -5.41 -20.38
CA ASP A 549 10.04 -5.74 -21.43
C ASP A 549 10.63 -6.63 -22.54
N LYS A 550 11.95 -6.56 -22.74
CA LYS A 550 12.71 -7.41 -23.66
C LYS A 550 12.97 -8.80 -23.07
N GLY A 551 12.76 -9.01 -21.78
CA GLY A 551 12.98 -10.28 -21.09
C GLY A 551 14.40 -10.49 -20.56
N TYR A 552 15.23 -9.45 -20.48
CA TYR A 552 16.49 -9.51 -19.75
C TYR A 552 16.23 -9.59 -18.26
N ARG A 553 16.82 -10.59 -17.62
CA ARG A 553 16.90 -10.68 -16.17
C ARG A 553 18.02 -9.77 -15.67
N TYR A 554 17.69 -8.88 -14.74
CA TYR A 554 18.65 -8.00 -14.09
C TYR A 554 19.28 -8.71 -12.89
N SER A 555 20.61 -8.76 -12.86
CA SER A 555 21.36 -9.42 -11.79
C SER A 555 21.68 -8.47 -10.63
N PHE A 556 21.54 -8.92 -9.37
CA PHE A 556 21.85 -8.17 -8.15
C PHE A 556 23.09 -8.77 -7.44
N THR A 557 23.82 -8.01 -6.62
CA THR A 557 24.89 -8.56 -5.73
C THR A 557 24.32 -8.87 -4.35
N GLN A 558 25.08 -9.46 -3.41
CA GLN A 558 24.55 -10.00 -2.13
C GLN A 558 25.10 -9.32 -0.84
N ARG A 559 25.73 -8.14 -0.91
CA ARG A 559 26.82 -7.84 0.03
C ARG A 559 26.66 -6.91 1.25
N PHE A 560 25.50 -6.67 1.87
CA PHE A 560 25.55 -5.83 3.10
C PHE A 560 24.85 -6.33 4.35
N PHE A 561 23.85 -7.20 4.26
CA PHE A 561 23.23 -7.80 5.44
C PHE A 561 22.74 -9.21 5.12
N THR A 562 22.79 -10.12 6.10
CA THR A 562 22.24 -11.49 6.00
C THR A 562 20.74 -11.52 5.70
N ASP A 563 20.09 -10.36 5.80
CA ASP A 563 18.64 -10.19 5.72
C ASP A 563 18.23 -9.26 4.55
N ASN A 564 19.20 -8.80 3.74
CA ASN A 564 18.94 -7.92 2.58
C ASN A 564 19.56 -8.49 1.31
N ILE A 565 18.74 -8.51 0.26
CA ILE A 565 19.14 -8.57 -1.15
C ILE A 565 20.30 -7.59 -1.31
N GLY A 566 21.45 -8.03 -1.82
CA GLY A 566 22.59 -7.13 -1.83
C GLY A 566 22.42 -5.96 -2.81
N ALA A 567 23.49 -5.19 -2.94
CA ALA A 567 23.48 -3.96 -3.71
C ALA A 567 23.23 -4.21 -5.20
N GLY A 568 22.20 -3.58 -5.74
CA GLY A 568 21.90 -3.59 -7.16
C GLY A 568 20.99 -2.44 -7.54
N ASN A 569 21.61 -1.45 -8.18
CA ASN A 569 21.01 -0.39 -8.97
C ASN A 569 20.18 -0.87 -10.17
N LEU A 570 18.85 -0.75 -10.20
CA LEU A 570 18.12 -0.80 -11.48
C LEU A 570 18.27 0.56 -12.19
N PRO A 571 18.57 0.60 -13.50
CA PRO A 571 18.45 1.84 -14.25
C PRO A 571 16.99 2.30 -14.30
N ASP A 572 16.72 3.58 -14.54
CA ASP A 572 15.33 4.05 -14.73
C ASP A 572 14.66 3.28 -15.87
N GLY A 573 13.49 2.70 -15.58
CA GLY A 573 12.71 1.87 -16.50
C GLY A 573 11.50 1.21 -15.80
N GLU A 574 10.64 0.59 -16.61
CA GLU A 574 9.57 -0.28 -16.13
C GLU A 574 10.07 -1.72 -16.09
N TYR A 575 9.83 -2.41 -14.98
CA TYR A 575 10.30 -3.77 -14.77
C TYR A 575 9.20 -4.66 -14.21
N THR A 576 9.28 -5.94 -14.54
CA THR A 576 8.41 -6.98 -14.01
C THR A 576 9.19 -7.86 -13.04
N LEU A 577 8.77 -7.90 -11.78
CA LEU A 577 9.17 -8.94 -10.85
C LEU A 577 8.49 -10.25 -11.25
N LYS A 578 9.28 -11.27 -11.61
CA LYS A 578 8.77 -12.63 -11.87
C LYS A 578 9.37 -13.59 -10.86
N CYS A 579 8.51 -14.36 -10.22
CA CYS A 579 8.89 -15.49 -9.38
C CYS A 579 8.15 -16.73 -9.88
N VAL A 580 8.78 -17.89 -9.78
CA VAL A 580 8.20 -19.19 -10.13
C VAL A 580 8.38 -20.10 -8.93
N PRO A 581 7.29 -20.64 -8.35
CA PRO A 581 7.40 -21.52 -7.20
C PRO A 581 7.94 -22.88 -7.65
N ALA A 582 8.67 -23.58 -6.78
CA ALA A 582 9.06 -24.96 -7.03
C ALA A 582 7.80 -25.86 -7.10
N GLU A 583 7.94 -27.08 -7.66
CA GLU A 583 6.83 -27.97 -8.01
C GLU A 583 5.82 -28.22 -6.86
N ASN A 584 6.28 -28.19 -5.62
CA ASN A 584 5.46 -28.42 -4.42
C ASN A 584 4.91 -27.15 -3.76
N TYR A 585 5.13 -25.98 -4.37
CA TYR A 585 4.80 -24.68 -3.82
C TYR A 585 3.89 -23.89 -4.77
N ARG A 586 3.19 -22.89 -4.25
CA ARG A 586 2.36 -21.98 -5.04
C ARG A 586 2.36 -20.60 -4.41
N PHE A 587 2.18 -19.56 -5.22
CA PHE A 587 1.88 -18.24 -4.69
C PHE A 587 0.49 -18.21 -4.06
N ILE A 588 0.42 -17.55 -2.92
CA ILE A 588 -0.85 -17.22 -2.28
C ILE A 588 -0.94 -15.70 -2.31
N PRO A 589 -1.89 -15.11 -3.06
CA PRO A 589 -2.15 -13.67 -3.00
C PRO A 589 -2.37 -13.22 -1.56
N ASN A 590 -1.99 -12.00 -1.18
CA ASN A 590 -2.25 -11.46 0.16
C ASN A 590 -3.73 -11.57 0.56
N SER A 591 -4.65 -11.38 -0.40
CA SER A 591 -6.10 -11.56 -0.19
C SER A 591 -6.57 -13.02 -0.04
N SER A 592 -5.66 -14.00 -0.19
CA SER A 592 -5.95 -15.44 -0.27
C SER A 592 -5.24 -16.28 0.79
N GLN A 593 -4.42 -15.67 1.67
CA GLN A 593 -3.72 -16.37 2.76
C GLN A 593 -4.69 -17.20 3.62
N CYS A 594 -5.87 -16.66 3.90
CA CYS A 594 -6.94 -17.32 4.65
C CYS A 594 -7.54 -18.53 3.92
N LEU A 595 -7.68 -18.50 2.59
CA LEU A 595 -8.17 -19.63 1.78
C LEU A 595 -7.16 -20.79 1.78
N ALA A 596 -5.87 -20.46 1.76
CA ALA A 596 -4.80 -21.45 1.83
C ALA A 596 -4.68 -22.07 3.24
N ILE A 597 -4.69 -21.26 4.31
CA ILE A 597 -4.68 -21.76 5.70
C ILE A 597 -5.89 -22.66 5.95
N ARG A 598 -7.08 -22.28 5.45
CA ARG A 598 -8.31 -23.09 5.56
C ARG A 598 -8.29 -24.39 4.75
N MET A 599 -7.50 -24.45 3.67
CA MET A 599 -7.26 -25.69 2.91
C MET A 599 -6.27 -26.62 3.63
N ILE A 600 -5.28 -26.06 4.35
CA ILE A 600 -4.23 -26.81 5.04
C ILE A 600 -4.69 -27.31 6.42
N THR A 601 -5.53 -26.52 7.11
CA THR A 601 -6.09 -26.85 8.43
C THR A 601 -7.33 -27.73 8.40
N LYS A 602 -7.91 -27.99 7.21
CA LYS A 602 -8.90 -29.06 7.03
C LYS A 602 -8.21 -30.42 7.00
N LYS A 603 -7.93 -30.95 8.20
CA LYS A 603 -7.91 -32.39 8.45
C LYS A 603 -9.12 -32.79 9.27
#